data_AF-A0A7R8H4K9-F1
#
_entry.id   AF-A0A7R8H4K9-F1
#
_cell.length_a   1.000
_cell.length_b   1.000
_cell.length_c   1.000
_cell.angle_alpha   90.00
_cell.angle_beta   90.00
_cell.angle_gamma   90.00
#
_symmetry.space_group_name_H-M   'P 1'
#
loop_
_entity.id
_entity.type
_entity.pdbx_description
1 polymer ?
#
loop_
_entity_poly.entity_id
_entity_poly.type
_entity_poly.pdbx_seq_one_letter_code
_entity_poly.pdbx_strand_id
1 'polypeptide(L)'
;MEYIEESSCLHQFDNIMGHQHCMRKNILLDSLEKAFYRWGIFISRYPLFVIFSVLIIALLSSIGFLRLSFEYKMEKLWIPQNSEFISNKKWIEENFPTNYRVQIISLLSLSGNILTPEALLLLLDIHEKVEQISAGHNTRWKDLCFKVPVANVFLERNKVLTNDKNTTFDRVDDLFISDDNVVPQKEKTEIDYDDAFLEYENEKTLNDRCFERSLLEIWKFDRRRIKRLTKDRIVQAINRIQNSPVYGYKTNYDNYMGSIIRNETGHVVSASTLNSVWFTQVNLENVSEVIGLTDEFVNKESLEWELKFVDIFLNASTENISAFGVSARSFNDITQKINIF
;
A
#
# COMPACT_ATOMS: atom_id res chain seq x y z
N MET A 1 -73.31 2.05 -52.70
CA MET A 1 -72.67 0.95 -53.45
C MET A 1 -71.22 0.92 -53.02
N GLU A 2 -70.79 -0.25 -52.56
CA GLU A 2 -69.57 -0.49 -51.82
C GLU A 2 -68.30 -0.14 -52.59
N TYR A 3 -67.35 0.46 -51.87
CA TYR A 3 -65.94 0.43 -52.18
C TYR A 3 -65.43 -0.98 -51.87
N ILE A 4 -65.05 -1.73 -52.89
CA ILE A 4 -64.31 -2.99 -52.75
C ILE A 4 -62.83 -2.61 -52.66
N GLU A 5 -62.29 -2.66 -51.44
CA GLU A 5 -60.86 -2.53 -51.15
C GLU A 5 -60.22 -3.93 -51.32
N GLU A 6 -59.56 -4.14 -52.45
CA GLU A 6 -58.78 -5.35 -52.72
C GLU A 6 -57.51 -5.35 -51.85
N SER A 7 -57.59 -5.95 -50.66
CA SER A 7 -56.41 -6.25 -49.84
C SER A 7 -55.83 -7.59 -50.26
N SER A 8 -54.64 -7.56 -50.86
CA SER A 8 -53.84 -8.70 -51.28
C SER A 8 -53.39 -9.59 -50.11
N CYS A 9 -53.84 -10.85 -50.09
CA CYS A 9 -53.27 -11.91 -49.24
C CYS A 9 -52.00 -12.49 -49.91
N LEU A 10 -50.87 -12.47 -49.20
CA LEU A 10 -49.63 -13.14 -49.63
C LEU A 10 -49.46 -14.45 -48.85
N HIS A 11 -49.46 -15.56 -49.60
CA HIS A 11 -49.30 -16.98 -49.25
C HIS A 11 -50.55 -17.77 -48.86
N GLN A 12 -50.89 -18.68 -49.78
CA GLN A 12 -51.88 -19.76 -49.66
C GLN A 12 -51.23 -20.98 -49.00
N PHE A 13 -51.71 -21.36 -47.82
CA PHE A 13 -51.52 -22.71 -47.29
C PHE A 13 -52.87 -23.41 -47.32
N ASP A 14 -53.05 -24.32 -48.26
CA ASP A 14 -54.22 -25.19 -48.32
C ASP A 14 -54.09 -26.24 -47.21
N ASN A 15 -54.93 -26.11 -46.17
CA ASN A 15 -55.22 -27.21 -45.25
C ASN A 15 -56.71 -27.56 -45.33
N ILE A 16 -56.96 -28.86 -45.40
CA ILE A 16 -58.26 -29.50 -45.58
C ILE A 16 -59.08 -29.33 -44.30
N MET A 17 -59.73 -28.18 -44.16
CA MET A 17 -60.97 -27.93 -43.40
C MET A 17 -61.19 -26.42 -43.42
N GLY A 18 -62.19 -25.99 -44.20
CA GLY A 18 -62.46 -24.60 -44.60
C GLY A 18 -62.77 -23.62 -43.46
N HIS A 19 -61.76 -23.29 -42.66
CA HIS A 19 -61.75 -22.13 -41.78
C HIS A 19 -60.65 -21.17 -42.23
N GLN A 20 -61.06 -20.10 -42.91
CA GLN A 20 -60.18 -19.02 -43.34
C GLN A 20 -59.80 -18.17 -42.12
N HIS A 21 -58.70 -18.53 -41.45
CA HIS A 21 -58.11 -17.66 -40.42
C HIS A 21 -57.21 -16.62 -41.11
N CYS A 22 -57.81 -15.49 -41.50
CA CYS A 22 -57.03 -14.30 -41.85
C CYS A 22 -56.47 -13.71 -40.54
N MET A 23 -55.21 -14.01 -40.23
CA MET A 23 -54.50 -13.29 -39.17
C MET A 23 -54.32 -11.85 -39.66
N ARG A 24 -55.23 -10.97 -39.23
CA ARG A 24 -55.15 -9.52 -39.45
C ARG A 24 -53.78 -9.06 -38.97
N LYS A 25 -52.85 -8.82 -39.91
CA LYS A 25 -51.54 -8.28 -39.57
C LYS A 25 -51.77 -6.99 -38.80
N ASN A 26 -51.21 -6.92 -37.59
CA ASN A 26 -51.29 -5.71 -36.78
C ASN A 26 -50.82 -4.52 -37.62
N ILE A 27 -51.53 -3.39 -37.57
CA ILE A 27 -51.22 -2.20 -38.37
C ILE A 27 -49.76 -1.76 -38.17
N LEU A 28 -49.23 -1.97 -36.96
CA LEU A 28 -47.81 -1.77 -36.64
C LEU A 28 -46.88 -2.68 -37.45
N LEU A 29 -47.22 -3.96 -37.61
CA LEU A 29 -46.43 -4.92 -38.38
C LEU A 29 -46.45 -4.57 -39.87
N ASP A 30 -47.61 -4.23 -40.43
CA ASP A 30 -47.73 -3.84 -41.84
C ASP A 30 -47.00 -2.50 -42.12
N SER A 31 -47.05 -1.56 -41.18
CA SER A 31 -46.31 -0.30 -41.28
C SER A 31 -44.79 -0.50 -41.21
N LEU A 32 -44.30 -1.36 -40.31
CA LEU A 32 -42.88 -1.69 -40.21
C LEU A 32 -42.40 -2.46 -41.44
N GLU A 33 -43.19 -3.42 -41.93
CA GLU A 33 -42.90 -4.19 -43.14
C GLU A 33 -42.76 -3.27 -44.36
N LYS A 34 -43.71 -2.34 -44.55
CA LYS A 34 -43.64 -1.34 -45.61
C LYS A 34 -42.45 -0.39 -45.46
N ALA A 35 -42.11 0.01 -44.23
CA ALA A 35 -40.96 0.88 -43.96
C ALA A 35 -39.63 0.19 -44.26
N PHE A 36 -39.39 -1.02 -43.73
CA PHE A 36 -38.17 -1.78 -43.98
C PHE A 36 -38.05 -2.21 -45.44
N TYR A 37 -39.16 -2.56 -46.10
CA TYR A 37 -39.16 -2.89 -47.52
C TYR A 37 -38.73 -1.69 -48.38
N ARG A 38 -39.26 -0.49 -48.09
CA ARG A 38 -38.85 0.76 -48.77
C ARG A 38 -37.38 1.09 -48.51
N TRP A 39 -36.90 0.91 -47.28
CA TRP A 39 -35.49 1.09 -46.91
C TRP A 39 -34.58 0.07 -47.61
N GLY A 40 -34.98 -1.19 -47.70
CA GLY A 40 -34.25 -2.24 -48.40
C GLY A 40 -34.09 -1.93 -49.89
N ILE A 41 -35.17 -1.53 -50.57
CA ILE A 41 -35.12 -1.09 -51.97
C ILE A 41 -34.16 0.09 -52.14
N PHE A 42 -34.18 1.06 -51.23
CA PHE A 42 -33.29 2.21 -51.28
C PHE A 42 -31.81 1.81 -51.17
N ILE A 43 -31.47 0.92 -50.23
CA ILE A 43 -30.11 0.40 -50.06
C ILE A 43 -29.66 -0.39 -51.30
N SER A 44 -30.52 -1.26 -51.85
CA SER A 44 -30.21 -2.04 -53.05
C SER A 44 -30.05 -1.18 -54.31
N ARG A 45 -30.73 -0.03 -54.39
CA ARG A 45 -30.64 0.88 -55.54
C ARG A 45 -29.40 1.78 -55.51
N TYR A 46 -28.89 2.11 -54.32
CA TYR A 46 -27.73 3.01 -54.14
C TYR A 46 -26.66 2.44 -53.18
N PRO A 47 -26.09 1.25 -53.46
CA PRO A 47 -25.23 0.56 -52.51
C PRO A 47 -23.95 1.34 -52.17
N LEU A 48 -23.28 1.95 -53.16
CA LEU A 48 -22.05 2.72 -52.93
C LEU A 48 -22.28 3.96 -52.07
N PHE A 49 -23.37 4.69 -52.30
CA PHE A 49 -23.73 5.88 -51.52
C PHE A 49 -23.97 5.54 -50.04
N VAL A 50 -24.69 4.45 -49.78
CA VAL A 50 -24.97 3.99 -48.41
C VAL A 50 -23.68 3.55 -47.71
N ILE A 51 -22.80 2.81 -48.40
CA ILE A 51 -21.50 2.39 -47.84
C ILE A 51 -20.66 3.62 -47.45
N PHE A 52 -20.50 4.60 -48.34
CA PHE A 52 -19.74 5.80 -48.02
C PHE A 52 -20.37 6.60 -46.88
N SER A 53 -21.70 6.70 -46.84
CA SER A 53 -22.40 7.43 -45.78
C SER A 53 -22.18 6.78 -44.41
N VAL A 54 -22.26 5.45 -44.31
CA VAL A 54 -22.00 4.71 -43.06
C VAL A 54 -20.53 4.84 -42.66
N LEU A 55 -19.59 4.75 -43.60
CA LEU A 55 -18.16 4.94 -43.32
C LEU A 55 -17.85 6.36 -42.81
N ILE A 56 -18.46 7.39 -43.41
CA ILE A 56 -18.29 8.78 -42.96
C ILE A 56 -18.88 8.96 -41.56
N ILE A 57 -20.08 8.44 -41.29
CA ILE A 57 -20.70 8.52 -39.96
C ILE A 57 -19.86 7.78 -38.91
N ALA A 58 -19.35 6.59 -39.24
CA ALA A 58 -18.47 5.82 -38.36
C ALA A 58 -17.14 6.54 -38.10
N LEU A 59 -16.56 7.17 -39.13
CA LEU A 59 -15.32 7.95 -39.01
C LEU A 59 -15.54 9.18 -38.14
N LEU A 60 -16.61 9.95 -38.38
CA LEU A 60 -16.95 11.12 -37.57
C LEU A 60 -17.24 10.74 -36.12
N SER A 61 -17.91 9.62 -35.88
CA SER A 61 -18.16 9.10 -34.52
C SER A 61 -16.86 8.66 -33.84
N SER A 62 -15.92 8.09 -34.61
CA SER A 62 -14.60 7.67 -34.11
C SER A 62 -13.69 8.83 -33.72
N ILE A 63 -13.93 10.06 -34.19
CA ILE A 63 -13.17 11.25 -33.76
C ILE A 63 -13.30 11.47 -32.25
N GLY A 64 -14.41 11.03 -31.64
CA GLY A 64 -14.61 11.08 -30.18
C GLY A 64 -13.53 10.35 -29.38
N PHE A 65 -12.89 9.33 -29.94
CA PHE A 65 -11.80 8.60 -29.27
C PHE A 65 -10.56 9.46 -29.03
N LEU A 66 -10.38 10.58 -29.75
CA LEU A 66 -9.27 11.51 -29.49
C LEU A 66 -9.38 12.22 -28.13
N ARG A 67 -10.56 12.19 -27.50
CA ARG A 67 -10.78 12.73 -26.15
C ARG A 67 -11.01 11.63 -25.11
N LEU A 68 -10.65 10.39 -25.42
CA LEU A 68 -10.73 9.31 -24.45
C LEU A 68 -9.64 9.50 -23.39
N SER A 69 -10.06 9.84 -22.17
CA SER A 69 -9.20 9.86 -20.99
C SER A 69 -9.51 8.63 -20.14
N PHE A 70 -8.48 7.88 -19.76
CA PHE A 70 -8.61 6.79 -18.80
C PHE A 70 -8.46 7.33 -17.38
N GLU A 71 -9.31 6.85 -16.48
CA GLU A 71 -9.22 7.15 -15.05
C GLU A 71 -8.65 5.91 -14.35
N TYR A 72 -7.62 6.09 -13.55
CA TYR A 72 -6.95 5.01 -12.82
C TYR A 72 -7.10 5.18 -11.30
N LYS A 73 -7.67 6.30 -10.86
CA LYS A 73 -7.85 6.61 -9.44
C LYS A 73 -8.90 5.72 -8.81
N MET A 74 -8.48 4.85 -7.92
CA MET A 74 -9.37 3.87 -7.32
C MET A 74 -10.51 4.48 -6.52
N GLU A 75 -10.27 5.59 -5.84
CA GLU A 75 -11.33 6.36 -5.18
C GLU A 75 -12.47 6.78 -6.13
N LYS A 76 -12.18 7.05 -7.40
CA LYS A 76 -13.19 7.42 -8.40
C LYS A 76 -13.87 6.21 -9.02
N LEU A 77 -13.15 5.10 -9.17
CA LEU A 77 -13.66 3.87 -9.79
C LEU A 77 -14.56 3.07 -8.84
N TRP A 78 -14.21 3.02 -7.55
CA TRP A 78 -14.81 2.06 -6.61
C TRP A 78 -15.72 2.70 -5.57
N ILE A 79 -15.70 4.03 -5.42
CA ILE A 79 -16.45 4.73 -4.37
C ILE A 79 -17.46 5.68 -5.02
N PRO A 80 -18.74 5.66 -4.61
CA PRO A 80 -19.70 6.66 -5.02
C PRO A 80 -19.23 8.07 -4.63
N GLN A 81 -19.11 8.97 -5.61
CA GLN A 81 -18.54 10.31 -5.41
C GLN A 81 -19.37 11.18 -4.46
N ASN A 82 -20.65 10.84 -4.26
CA ASN A 82 -21.58 11.56 -3.40
C ASN A 82 -21.66 10.94 -1.98
N SER A 83 -20.74 10.04 -1.63
CA SER A 83 -20.74 9.38 -0.31
C SER A 83 -20.12 10.25 0.77
N GLU A 84 -20.57 10.08 2.01
CA GLU A 84 -20.01 10.74 3.20
C GLU A 84 -18.51 10.43 3.39
N PHE A 85 -18.07 9.26 2.93
CA PHE A 85 -16.68 8.86 2.97
C PHE A 85 -15.77 9.87 2.24
N ILE A 86 -16.17 10.33 1.04
CA ILE A 86 -15.38 11.28 0.25
C ILE A 86 -15.30 12.64 0.94
N SER A 87 -16.41 13.14 1.52
CA SER A 87 -16.39 14.41 2.25
C SER A 87 -15.51 14.34 3.51
N ASN A 88 -15.60 13.24 4.26
CA ASN A 88 -14.79 13.06 5.47
C ASN A 88 -13.31 12.88 5.12
N LYS A 89 -12.99 12.13 4.07
CA LYS A 89 -11.62 11.99 3.56
C LYS A 89 -11.03 13.35 3.20
N LYS A 90 -11.76 14.15 2.41
CA LYS A 90 -11.33 15.49 2.01
C LYS A 90 -11.06 16.39 3.22
N TRP A 91 -11.92 16.35 4.23
CA TRP A 91 -11.70 17.09 5.48
C TRP A 91 -10.43 16.62 6.20
N ILE A 92 -10.17 15.31 6.29
CA ILE A 92 -8.94 14.78 6.90
C ILE A 92 -7.70 15.24 6.14
N GLU A 93 -7.71 15.19 4.80
CA GLU A 93 -6.56 15.61 3.99
C GLU A 93 -6.27 17.11 4.10
N GLU A 94 -7.31 17.94 4.19
CA GLU A 94 -7.18 19.39 4.36
C GLU A 94 -6.64 19.77 5.76
N ASN A 95 -7.01 19.02 6.81
CA ASN A 95 -6.64 19.35 8.19
C ASN A 95 -5.40 18.59 8.70
N PHE A 96 -5.14 17.40 8.17
CA PHE A 96 -4.07 16.48 8.58
C PHE A 96 -3.38 15.89 7.35
N PRO A 97 -2.66 16.72 6.56
CA PRO A 97 -2.00 16.25 5.36
C PRO A 97 -0.95 15.19 5.71
N THR A 98 -1.13 13.98 5.21
CA THR A 98 -0.14 12.91 5.31
C THR A 98 0.91 13.10 4.23
N ASN A 99 2.10 13.55 4.61
CA ASN A 99 3.22 13.80 3.71
C ASN A 99 4.24 12.65 3.69
N TYR A 100 3.77 11.41 3.80
CA TYR A 100 4.62 10.24 3.70
C TYR A 100 3.97 9.11 2.91
N ARG A 101 4.80 8.24 2.32
CA ARG A 101 4.37 7.00 1.66
C ARG A 101 5.03 5.81 2.34
N VAL A 102 4.31 4.71 2.34
CA VAL A 102 4.67 3.51 3.11
C VAL A 102 5.24 2.45 2.17
N GLN A 103 6.36 1.86 2.57
CA GLN A 103 7.06 0.80 1.85
C GLN A 103 7.28 -0.35 2.83
N ILE A 104 6.86 -1.56 2.47
CA ILE A 104 6.83 -2.71 3.39
C ILE A 104 7.67 -3.83 2.80
N ILE A 105 8.51 -4.45 3.62
CA ILE A 105 9.12 -5.76 3.32
C ILE A 105 8.77 -6.71 4.45
N SER A 106 8.28 -7.88 4.07
CA SER A 106 7.89 -8.97 4.96
C SER A 106 8.74 -10.21 4.66
N LEU A 107 9.43 -10.73 5.67
CA LEU A 107 10.12 -12.00 5.61
C LEU A 107 9.24 -13.10 6.19
N LEU A 108 9.08 -14.20 5.46
CA LEU A 108 8.31 -15.38 5.86
C LEU A 108 9.25 -16.57 6.05
N SER A 109 9.15 -17.22 7.21
CA SER A 109 9.92 -18.45 7.48
C SER A 109 9.22 -19.67 6.90
N LEU A 110 9.94 -20.48 6.13
CA LEU A 110 9.46 -21.76 5.63
C LEU A 110 9.52 -22.88 6.69
N SER A 111 10.36 -22.72 7.72
CA SER A 111 10.51 -23.65 8.84
C SER A 111 9.57 -23.36 10.02
N GLY A 112 8.76 -22.29 9.92
CA GLY A 112 7.71 -21.94 10.87
C GLY A 112 8.08 -20.91 11.94
N ASN A 113 9.37 -20.77 12.27
CA ASN A 113 9.85 -19.73 13.21
C ASN A 113 10.85 -18.80 12.52
N ILE A 114 10.52 -17.51 12.46
CA ILE A 114 11.36 -16.45 11.88
C ILE A 114 12.22 -15.73 12.92
N LEU A 115 12.02 -15.97 14.23
CA LEU A 115 12.76 -15.32 15.31
C LEU A 115 14.15 -15.95 15.51
N THR A 116 14.93 -15.99 14.42
CA THR A 116 16.28 -16.55 14.39
C THR A 116 17.31 -15.46 14.09
N PRO A 117 18.56 -15.62 14.54
CA PRO A 117 19.63 -14.68 14.20
C PRO A 117 19.84 -14.55 12.69
N GLU A 118 19.67 -15.64 11.94
CA GLU A 118 19.76 -15.65 10.48
C GLU A 118 18.74 -14.71 9.83
N ALA A 119 17.47 -14.78 10.25
CA ALA A 119 16.42 -13.92 9.72
C ALA A 119 16.63 -12.44 10.08
N LEU A 120 17.09 -12.14 11.31
CA LEU A 120 17.42 -10.77 11.71
C LEU A 120 18.63 -10.21 10.94
N LEU A 121 19.62 -11.06 10.64
CA LEU A 121 20.76 -10.67 9.80
C LEU A 121 20.33 -10.41 8.36
N LEU A 122 19.47 -11.26 7.79
CA LEU A 122 18.91 -11.02 6.46
C LEU A 122 18.12 -9.71 6.41
N LEU A 123 17.29 -9.43 7.43
CA LEU A 123 16.55 -8.18 7.53
C LEU A 123 17.49 -6.97 7.65
N LEU A 124 18.60 -7.11 8.37
CA LEU A 124 19.62 -6.07 8.48
C LEU A 124 20.35 -5.85 7.15
N ASP A 125 20.67 -6.91 6.42
CA ASP A 125 21.26 -6.82 5.08
C ASP A 125 20.32 -6.09 4.10
N ILE A 126 19.01 -6.32 4.21
CA ILE A 126 17.99 -5.59 3.45
C ILE A 126 17.99 -4.11 3.85
N HIS A 127 17.94 -3.80 5.16
CA HIS A 127 18.02 -2.43 5.66
C HIS A 127 19.25 -1.68 5.10
N GLU A 128 20.44 -2.27 5.19
CA GLU A 128 21.67 -1.65 4.67
C GLU A 128 21.62 -1.45 3.14
N LYS A 129 21.03 -2.38 2.39
CA LYS A 129 20.81 -2.21 0.94
C LYS A 129 19.84 -1.07 0.64
N VAL A 130 18.77 -0.95 1.42
CA VAL A 130 17.78 0.13 1.29
C VAL A 130 18.42 1.49 1.58
N GLU A 131 19.25 1.60 2.60
CA GLU A 131 19.99 2.83 2.91
C GLU A 131 20.98 3.25 1.80
N GLN A 132 21.49 2.29 1.04
CA GLN A 132 22.44 2.49 -0.06
C GLN A 132 21.77 2.83 -1.40
N ILE A 133 20.44 2.73 -1.52
CA ILE A 133 19.75 3.12 -2.75
C ILE A 133 20.02 4.59 -3.04
N SER A 134 20.46 4.87 -4.27
CA SER A 134 20.54 6.21 -4.83
C SER A 134 19.46 6.42 -5.89
N ALA A 135 18.80 7.57 -5.90
CA ALA A 135 17.84 7.98 -6.92
C ALA A 135 18.18 9.37 -7.48
N GLY A 136 17.82 9.66 -8.73
CA GLY A 136 18.11 10.94 -9.39
C GLY A 136 19.58 11.36 -9.32
N HIS A 137 19.82 12.61 -8.89
CA HIS A 137 21.15 13.21 -8.68
C HIS A 137 21.85 12.71 -7.40
N ASN A 138 21.89 11.39 -7.19
CA ASN A 138 22.55 10.72 -6.06
C ASN A 138 21.89 10.97 -4.69
N THR A 139 20.57 11.22 -4.68
CA THR A 139 19.77 11.35 -3.47
C THR A 139 19.67 9.99 -2.77
N ARG A 140 20.00 9.93 -1.48
CA ARG A 140 19.98 8.68 -0.69
C ARG A 140 18.72 8.57 0.16
N TRP A 141 18.53 7.41 0.80
CA TRP A 141 17.42 7.19 1.73
C TRP A 141 17.29 8.29 2.79
N LYS A 142 18.40 8.75 3.37
CA LYS A 142 18.44 9.79 4.41
C LYS A 142 17.81 11.14 3.99
N ASP A 143 17.80 11.40 2.68
CA ASP A 143 17.27 12.64 2.12
C ASP A 143 15.79 12.49 1.73
N LEU A 144 15.35 11.27 1.43
CA LEU A 144 13.97 10.94 1.02
C LEU A 144 13.09 10.48 2.17
N CYS A 145 13.64 10.06 3.30
CA CYS A 145 12.87 9.47 4.39
C CYS A 145 12.02 10.52 5.13
N PHE A 146 10.85 10.10 5.60
CA PHE A 146 10.09 10.84 6.60
C PHE A 146 10.86 10.85 7.91
N LYS A 147 11.12 12.04 8.46
CA LYS A 147 11.92 12.21 9.68
C LYS A 147 11.03 12.47 10.87
N VAL A 148 11.40 11.86 11.99
CA VAL A 148 10.78 12.09 13.30
C VAL A 148 11.80 12.64 14.28
N PRO A 149 11.39 13.57 15.15
CA PRO A 149 12.28 14.10 16.18
C PRO A 149 12.55 13.03 17.24
N VAL A 150 13.80 12.88 17.65
CA VAL A 150 14.20 11.95 18.70
C VAL A 150 14.66 12.75 19.92
N ALA A 151 14.00 12.51 21.06
CA ALA A 151 14.39 13.09 22.34
C ALA A 151 15.63 12.39 22.91
N ASN A 152 16.71 13.14 23.11
CA ASN A 152 17.94 12.66 23.75
C ASN A 152 17.74 12.36 25.25
N VAL A 153 16.68 12.88 25.87
CA VAL A 153 16.39 12.77 27.31
C VAL A 153 16.41 11.32 27.82
N PHE A 154 15.95 10.35 27.02
CA PHE A 154 15.98 8.93 27.38
C PHE A 154 17.32 8.23 27.07
N LEU A 155 18.16 8.83 26.25
CA LEU A 155 19.45 8.28 25.84
C LEU A 155 20.59 8.77 26.75
N GLU A 156 20.50 9.99 27.29
CA GLU A 156 21.58 10.63 28.07
C GLU A 156 21.52 10.40 29.58
N ARG A 157 20.35 10.09 30.16
CA ARG A 157 20.23 9.80 31.61
C ARG A 157 21.11 8.62 32.06
N ASN A 158 21.55 7.77 31.12
CA ASN A 158 22.52 6.69 31.33
C ASN A 158 23.99 7.13 31.51
N LYS A 159 24.32 8.41 31.29
CA LYS A 159 25.68 8.94 31.50
C LYS A 159 25.88 9.63 32.85
N VAL A 160 24.81 10.12 33.49
CA VAL A 160 24.93 11.01 34.67
C VAL A 160 24.87 10.24 36.01
N LEU A 161 24.39 9.00 36.03
CA LEU A 161 24.30 8.18 37.26
C LEU A 161 25.53 7.29 37.52
N THR A 162 26.71 7.59 36.96
CA THR A 162 27.96 6.91 37.35
C THR A 162 28.71 7.74 38.38
N ASN A 163 28.19 7.79 39.61
CA ASN A 163 29.05 8.09 40.77
C ASN A 163 28.60 7.43 42.08
N ASP A 164 27.52 6.65 42.09
CA ASP A 164 27.14 5.89 43.28
C ASP A 164 27.37 4.39 43.10
N LYS A 165 28.16 3.82 43.99
CA LYS A 165 28.79 2.50 43.83
C LYS A 165 27.87 1.32 44.21
N ASN A 166 26.57 1.50 44.46
CA ASN A 166 25.79 0.44 45.13
C ASN A 166 24.29 0.36 44.78
N THR A 167 23.87 0.62 43.54
CA THR A 167 22.50 0.31 43.09
C THR A 167 22.49 -0.34 41.71
N THR A 168 22.39 -1.67 41.69
CA THR A 168 22.29 -2.52 40.50
C THR A 168 20.87 -2.56 39.96
N PHE A 169 20.41 -1.48 39.36
CA PHE A 169 19.26 -1.52 38.46
C PHE A 169 19.25 -0.26 37.59
N ASP A 170 19.76 -0.33 36.35
CA ASP A 170 19.37 0.53 35.21
C ASP A 170 20.39 0.47 34.07
N ARG A 171 20.41 -0.63 33.30
CA ARG A 171 20.99 -0.64 31.96
C ARG A 171 20.24 -1.59 31.03
N VAL A 172 19.71 -1.06 29.93
CA VAL A 172 19.37 -1.87 28.74
C VAL A 172 20.65 -2.45 28.10
N ASP A 173 21.82 -1.88 28.41
CA ASP A 173 23.12 -2.44 28.01
C ASP A 173 23.57 -3.65 28.87
N ASP A 174 23.11 -3.81 30.13
CA ASP A 174 23.44 -4.97 30.99
C ASP A 174 22.64 -6.24 30.62
N LEU A 175 21.59 -6.10 29.81
CA LEU A 175 20.84 -7.22 29.25
C LEU A 175 21.68 -8.10 28.29
N PHE A 176 22.83 -7.60 27.83
CA PHE A 176 23.61 -8.24 26.78
C PHE A 176 25.06 -8.59 27.15
N ILE A 177 25.52 -8.25 28.38
CA ILE A 177 26.88 -8.56 28.85
C ILE A 177 26.91 -8.74 30.38
N SER A 178 26.41 -9.87 30.91
CA SER A 178 27.00 -10.57 32.07
C SER A 178 26.16 -11.79 32.47
N ASP A 179 26.85 -12.87 32.79
CA ASP A 179 26.33 -14.02 33.52
C ASP A 179 25.83 -13.63 34.92
N ASP A 180 24.95 -14.48 35.45
CA ASP A 180 24.50 -14.65 36.83
C ASP A 180 23.44 -13.71 37.46
N ASN A 181 22.28 -14.32 37.72
CA ASN A 181 21.44 -14.23 38.93
C ASN A 181 21.17 -12.85 39.55
N VAL A 182 20.25 -12.05 38.98
CA VAL A 182 19.55 -11.02 39.78
C VAL A 182 18.08 -10.92 39.35
N VAL A 183 17.18 -11.18 40.30
CA VAL A 183 15.73 -10.95 40.21
C VAL A 183 15.47 -9.47 40.51
N PRO A 184 14.81 -8.68 39.63
CA PRO A 184 14.54 -7.29 39.94
C PRO A 184 13.20 -7.12 40.65
N GLN A 185 13.23 -6.51 41.83
CA GLN A 185 12.05 -5.98 42.51
C GLN A 185 11.60 -4.67 41.84
N LYS A 186 10.28 -4.51 41.78
CA LYS A 186 9.56 -3.39 41.15
C LYS A 186 9.60 -2.17 42.08
N GLU A 187 10.32 -1.13 41.71
CA GLU A 187 10.19 0.19 42.37
C GLU A 187 9.48 1.15 41.41
N LYS A 188 8.39 1.76 41.91
CA LYS A 188 7.62 2.78 41.19
C LYS A 188 8.28 4.12 41.46
N THR A 189 8.81 4.76 40.43
CA THR A 189 9.11 6.20 40.48
C THR A 189 8.07 6.95 39.65
N GLU A 190 7.34 7.80 40.36
CA GLU A 190 6.43 8.81 39.80
C GLU A 190 7.28 9.82 39.03
N ILE A 191 7.01 9.98 37.74
CA ILE A 191 7.78 10.86 36.85
C ILE A 191 7.32 12.30 37.14
N ASP A 192 8.23 13.11 37.68
CA ASP A 192 8.03 14.55 37.79
C ASP A 192 8.15 15.18 36.38
N TYR A 193 7.03 15.64 35.86
CA TYR A 193 6.90 16.14 34.49
C TYR A 193 7.60 17.50 34.27
N ASP A 194 7.92 18.23 35.34
CA ASP A 194 8.51 19.57 35.25
C ASP A 194 9.99 19.56 34.85
N ASP A 195 10.76 18.54 35.28
CA ASP A 195 12.19 18.42 34.93
C ASP A 195 12.41 18.05 33.46
N ALA A 196 11.47 17.31 32.85
CA ALA A 196 11.53 16.97 31.42
C ALA A 196 11.25 18.20 30.51
N PHE A 197 10.55 19.21 31.03
CA PHE A 197 10.22 20.42 30.28
C PHE A 197 11.39 21.42 30.26
N LEU A 198 12.19 21.47 31.32
CA LEU A 198 13.32 22.40 31.45
C LEU A 198 14.55 22.00 30.62
N GLU A 199 14.73 20.72 30.31
CA GLU A 199 15.77 20.25 29.39
C GLU A 199 15.39 20.50 27.92
N TYR A 200 14.08 20.55 27.61
CA TYR A 200 13.54 20.86 26.28
C TYR A 200 13.86 22.29 25.82
N GLU A 201 14.02 23.22 26.77
CA GLU A 201 14.31 24.63 26.47
C GLU A 201 15.80 24.89 26.16
N ASN A 202 16.69 23.99 26.61
CA ASN A 202 18.14 24.16 26.51
C ASN A 202 18.79 23.40 25.33
N GLU A 203 18.14 22.35 24.79
CA GLU A 203 18.53 21.71 23.53
C GLU A 203 17.56 22.14 22.40
N LYS A 204 17.87 23.27 21.74
CA LYS A 204 17.01 23.88 20.69
C LYS A 204 16.78 23.04 19.42
N THR A 205 17.32 21.82 19.33
CA THR A 205 17.14 20.97 18.15
C THR A 205 17.13 19.50 18.56
N LEU A 206 15.94 18.88 18.57
CA LEU A 206 15.82 17.43 18.57
C LEU A 206 16.52 16.89 17.32
N ASN A 207 17.29 15.81 17.47
CA ASN A 207 17.93 15.18 16.32
C ASN A 207 16.88 14.40 15.54
N ASP A 208 16.65 14.81 14.29
CA ASP A 208 15.75 14.12 13.38
C ASP A 208 16.37 12.82 12.87
N ARG A 209 15.60 11.74 12.90
CA ARG A 209 15.98 10.44 12.32
C ARG A 209 14.94 9.96 11.33
N CYS A 210 15.40 9.25 10.30
CA CYS A 210 14.50 8.54 9.39
C CYS A 210 13.60 7.59 10.16
N PHE A 211 12.32 7.64 9.85
CA PHE A 211 11.33 6.78 10.45
C PHE A 211 11.29 5.45 9.71
N GLU A 212 11.72 4.41 10.42
CA GLU A 212 11.65 3.01 10.02
C GLU A 212 11.07 2.24 11.19
N ARG A 213 10.06 1.41 10.93
CA ARG A 213 9.53 0.49 11.91
C ARG A 213 10.09 -0.89 11.63
N SER A 214 10.87 -1.41 12.56
CA SER A 214 11.54 -2.69 12.39
C SER A 214 11.86 -3.31 13.74
N LEU A 215 11.83 -4.64 13.80
CA LEU A 215 12.26 -5.34 15.01
C LEU A 215 13.74 -5.07 15.34
N LEU A 216 14.54 -4.68 14.34
CA LEU A 216 15.94 -4.31 14.47
C LEU A 216 16.18 -3.08 15.37
N GLU A 217 15.15 -2.25 15.60
CA GLU A 217 15.21 -1.12 16.52
C GLU A 217 15.66 -1.55 17.93
N ILE A 218 15.26 -2.75 18.37
CA ILE A 218 15.63 -3.31 19.67
C ILE A 218 17.16 -3.35 19.85
N TRP A 219 17.88 -3.63 18.77
CA TRP A 219 19.34 -3.72 18.75
C TRP A 219 19.99 -2.51 18.09
N LYS A 220 19.26 -1.41 17.89
CA LYS A 220 19.73 -0.17 17.26
C LYS A 220 20.37 -0.39 15.89
N PHE A 221 19.90 -1.39 15.13
CA PHE A 221 20.48 -1.79 13.85
C PHE A 221 21.99 -2.15 13.92
N ASP A 222 22.50 -2.52 15.10
CA ASP A 222 23.92 -2.86 15.28
C ASP A 222 24.19 -4.30 14.83
N ARG A 223 24.88 -4.42 13.69
CA ARG A 223 25.30 -5.70 13.11
C ARG A 223 26.09 -6.58 14.08
N ARG A 224 26.96 -6.01 14.92
CA ARG A 224 27.78 -6.80 15.86
C ARG A 224 26.92 -7.40 16.97
N ARG A 225 25.92 -6.65 17.45
CA ARG A 225 24.95 -7.13 18.44
C ARG A 225 24.13 -8.26 17.84
N ILE A 226 23.56 -8.07 16.65
CA ILE A 226 22.68 -9.04 16.00
C ILE A 226 23.41 -10.36 15.69
N LYS A 227 24.66 -10.29 15.22
CA LYS A 227 25.48 -11.48 14.94
C LYS A 227 25.72 -12.38 16.17
N ARG A 228 25.68 -11.82 17.37
CA ARG A 228 25.92 -12.54 18.63
C ARG A 228 24.63 -13.06 19.28
N LEU A 229 23.46 -12.75 18.72
CA LEU A 229 22.20 -13.14 19.32
C LEU A 229 21.98 -14.65 19.22
N THR A 230 21.34 -15.20 20.26
CA THR A 230 20.72 -16.52 20.23
C THR A 230 19.21 -16.36 20.17
N LYS A 231 18.50 -17.42 19.76
CA LYS A 231 17.04 -17.44 19.70
C LYS A 231 16.39 -17.03 21.03
N ASP A 232 16.89 -17.56 22.15
CA ASP A 232 16.32 -17.27 23.47
C ASP A 232 16.50 -15.80 23.86
N ARG A 233 17.64 -15.20 23.48
CA ARG A 233 17.90 -13.76 23.70
C ARG A 233 16.99 -12.88 22.84
N ILE A 234 16.68 -13.30 21.62
CA ILE A 234 15.72 -12.61 20.74
C ILE A 234 14.34 -12.59 21.41
N VAL A 235 13.84 -13.78 21.80
CA VAL A 235 12.53 -13.93 22.44
C VAL A 235 12.45 -13.15 23.76
N GLN A 236 13.51 -13.20 24.59
CA GLN A 236 13.58 -12.45 25.83
C GLN A 236 13.52 -10.93 25.60
N ALA A 237 14.24 -10.42 24.60
CA ALA A 237 14.28 -8.99 24.30
C ALA A 237 12.91 -8.48 23.83
N ILE A 238 12.24 -9.20 22.94
CA ILE A 238 10.90 -8.87 22.40
C ILE A 238 9.88 -8.73 23.53
N ASN A 239 9.90 -9.65 24.50
CA ASN A 239 8.93 -9.66 25.58
C ASN A 239 9.22 -8.62 26.67
N ARG A 240 10.47 -8.16 26.82
CA ARG A 240 10.88 -7.24 27.90
C ARG A 240 10.86 -5.77 27.48
N ILE A 241 11.21 -5.47 26.23
CA ILE A 241 11.44 -4.10 25.77
C ILE A 241 10.12 -3.50 25.28
N GLN A 242 9.73 -2.37 25.88
CA GLN A 242 8.46 -1.68 25.57
C GLN A 242 8.63 -0.34 24.87
N ASN A 243 9.85 0.23 24.89
CA ASN A 243 10.17 1.52 24.28
C ASN A 243 11.25 1.31 23.22
N SER A 244 11.15 2.04 22.11
CA SER A 244 12.16 1.97 21.05
C SER A 244 13.51 2.53 21.55
N PRO A 245 14.59 1.74 21.52
CA PRO A 245 15.93 2.25 21.84
C PRO A 245 16.47 3.27 20.82
N VAL A 246 15.80 3.42 19.67
CA VAL A 246 16.16 4.34 18.58
C VAL A 246 15.38 5.64 18.68
N TYR A 247 14.07 5.56 18.91
CA TYR A 247 13.19 6.73 18.88
C TYR A 247 12.70 7.20 20.26
N GLY A 248 12.86 6.38 21.30
CA GLY A 248 12.48 6.71 22.68
C GLY A 248 11.00 6.57 23.04
N TYR A 249 10.09 6.49 22.06
CA TYR A 249 8.66 6.32 22.31
C TYR A 249 8.27 4.85 22.57
N LYS A 250 7.11 4.66 23.22
CA LYS A 250 6.52 3.33 23.49
C LYS A 250 6.13 2.63 22.19
N THR A 251 6.64 1.43 21.97
CA THR A 251 6.46 0.65 20.74
C THR A 251 5.89 -0.72 21.07
N ASN A 252 4.83 -1.12 20.36
CA ASN A 252 4.35 -2.50 20.39
C ASN A 252 5.02 -3.32 19.28
N TYR A 253 6.04 -4.10 19.64
CA TYR A 253 6.79 -4.94 18.71
C TYR A 253 5.97 -6.10 18.11
N ASP A 254 4.82 -6.43 18.69
CA ASP A 254 3.91 -7.41 18.10
C ASP A 254 3.43 -6.98 16.71
N ASN A 255 3.33 -5.67 16.46
CA ASN A 255 2.93 -5.14 15.15
C ASN A 255 3.97 -5.37 14.05
N TYR A 256 5.21 -5.73 14.42
CA TYR A 256 6.31 -5.97 13.47
C TYR A 256 6.44 -7.45 13.12
N MET A 257 5.57 -8.31 13.66
CA MET A 257 5.57 -9.74 13.45
C MET A 257 4.17 -10.21 13.05
N GLY A 258 4.09 -11.35 12.38
CA GLY A 258 2.81 -11.99 12.07
C GLY A 258 2.80 -13.47 12.41
N SER A 259 1.59 -14.01 12.60
CA SER A 259 1.36 -15.37 13.09
C SER A 259 2.12 -15.66 14.39
N ILE A 260 1.94 -14.77 15.37
CA ILE A 260 2.61 -14.84 16.67
C ILE A 260 2.01 -15.98 17.49
N ILE A 261 2.88 -16.87 18.00
CA ILE A 261 2.52 -17.94 18.92
C ILE A 261 3.01 -17.54 20.32
N ARG A 262 2.10 -17.60 21.29
CA ARG A 262 2.36 -17.25 22.70
C ARG A 262 2.25 -18.48 23.59
N ASN A 263 2.95 -18.45 24.71
CA ASN A 263 2.74 -19.41 25.79
C ASN A 263 1.51 -19.02 26.64
N GLU A 264 1.18 -19.86 27.63
CA GLU A 264 0.04 -19.67 28.55
C GLU A 264 0.12 -18.36 29.35
N THR A 265 1.34 -17.84 29.56
CA THR A 265 1.58 -16.58 30.28
C THR A 265 1.50 -15.33 29.39
N GLY A 266 1.20 -15.50 28.10
CA GLY A 266 1.08 -14.40 27.13
C GLY A 266 2.40 -13.94 26.51
N HIS A 267 3.53 -14.57 26.83
CA HIS A 267 4.83 -14.24 26.23
C HIS A 267 4.94 -14.84 24.83
N VAL A 268 5.50 -14.06 23.90
CA VAL A 268 5.82 -14.51 22.53
C VAL A 268 6.87 -15.61 22.60
N VAL A 269 6.67 -16.69 21.85
CA VAL A 269 7.62 -17.83 21.74
C VAL A 269 8.07 -18.03 20.30
N SER A 270 7.20 -17.76 19.33
CA SER A 270 7.48 -17.91 17.91
C SER A 270 6.68 -16.90 17.10
N ALA A 271 7.15 -16.58 15.91
CA ALA A 271 6.41 -15.86 14.88
C ALA A 271 6.75 -16.48 13.53
N SER A 272 5.88 -16.34 12.53
CA SER A 272 6.16 -16.85 11.19
C SER A 272 6.66 -15.76 10.23
N THR A 273 6.33 -14.50 10.51
CA THR A 273 6.72 -13.36 9.65
C THR A 273 7.37 -12.23 10.44
N LEU A 274 8.32 -11.54 9.81
CA LEU A 274 8.90 -10.27 10.25
C LEU A 274 8.57 -9.18 9.24
N ASN A 275 8.11 -8.03 9.72
CA ASN A 275 7.76 -6.88 8.90
C ASN A 275 8.70 -5.71 9.22
N SER A 276 9.24 -5.11 8.18
CA SER A 276 9.89 -3.79 8.24
C SER A 276 9.14 -2.81 7.36
N VAL A 277 8.98 -1.59 7.86
CA VAL A 277 8.24 -0.52 7.20
C VAL A 277 9.09 0.73 7.11
N TRP A 278 9.31 1.20 5.89
CA TRP A 278 10.01 2.45 5.58
C TRP A 278 9.00 3.52 5.18
N PHE A 279 9.26 4.75 5.61
CA PHE A 279 8.40 5.90 5.35
C PHE A 279 9.17 6.88 4.47
N THR A 280 8.79 7.04 3.21
CA THR A 280 9.31 8.09 2.31
C THR A 280 8.55 9.38 2.56
N GLN A 281 9.22 10.52 2.59
CA GLN A 281 8.59 11.83 2.65
C GLN A 281 8.11 12.25 1.25
N VAL A 282 6.92 12.85 1.21
CA VAL A 282 6.37 13.52 0.04
C VAL A 282 6.66 15.01 0.15
N ASN A 283 7.34 15.58 -0.84
CA ASN A 283 7.48 17.02 -0.95
C ASN A 283 6.31 17.59 -1.75
N LEU A 284 5.45 18.37 -1.10
CA LEU A 284 4.25 18.95 -1.71
C LEU A 284 4.54 20.18 -2.59
N GLU A 285 5.77 20.72 -2.56
CA GLU A 285 6.13 21.95 -3.31
C GLU A 285 6.57 21.65 -4.76
N ASN A 286 7.13 20.47 -5.03
CA ASN A 286 7.66 20.07 -6.34
C ASN A 286 6.97 18.81 -6.87
N VAL A 287 5.65 18.91 -7.05
CA VAL A 287 4.81 17.81 -7.52
C VAL A 287 4.98 17.60 -9.02
N SER A 288 5.45 16.41 -9.41
CA SER A 288 5.54 16.00 -10.82
C SER A 288 4.36 15.16 -11.30
N GLU A 289 3.80 14.30 -10.45
CA GLU A 289 2.81 13.30 -10.87
C GLU A 289 1.94 12.82 -9.69
N VAL A 290 0.71 12.37 -9.98
CA VAL A 290 -0.20 11.76 -9.01
C VAL A 290 -0.19 10.24 -9.24
N ILE A 291 0.45 9.49 -8.35
CA ILE A 291 0.61 8.03 -8.48
C ILE A 291 0.32 7.35 -7.14
N GLY A 292 -0.64 6.42 -7.15
CA GLY A 292 -0.97 5.58 -5.99
C GLY A 292 -2.47 5.36 -5.83
N LEU A 293 -2.84 4.79 -4.69
CA LEU A 293 -4.22 4.47 -4.33
C LEU A 293 -5.05 5.72 -3.98
N THR A 294 -4.38 6.78 -3.56
CA THR A 294 -4.91 7.83 -2.67
C THR A 294 -4.63 9.25 -3.15
N ASP A 295 -4.37 9.47 -4.44
CA ASP A 295 -4.03 10.80 -4.97
C ASP A 295 -2.78 11.42 -4.33
N GLU A 296 -1.82 10.57 -3.97
CA GLU A 296 -0.56 11.00 -3.37
C GLU A 296 0.33 11.64 -4.43
N PHE A 297 0.80 12.85 -4.11
CA PHE A 297 1.81 13.54 -4.88
C PHE A 297 3.15 12.81 -4.75
N VAL A 298 3.85 12.64 -5.87
CA VAL A 298 5.16 11.96 -5.85
C VAL A 298 6.18 12.71 -6.69
N ASN A 299 7.38 12.84 -6.11
CA ASN A 299 8.56 13.34 -6.82
C ASN A 299 9.13 12.24 -7.71
N LYS A 300 9.69 12.63 -8.86
CA LYS A 300 10.37 11.70 -9.77
C LYS A 300 11.45 10.87 -9.08
N GLU A 301 12.24 11.48 -8.19
CA GLU A 301 13.30 10.80 -7.44
C GLU A 301 12.73 9.74 -6.49
N SER A 302 11.61 10.03 -5.83
CA SER A 302 10.94 9.05 -4.96
C SER A 302 10.42 7.86 -5.77
N LEU A 303 9.89 8.08 -6.98
CA LEU A 303 9.44 7.00 -7.87
C LEU A 303 10.59 6.13 -8.35
N GLU A 304 11.74 6.73 -8.67
CA GLU A 304 12.97 6.01 -9.04
C GLU A 304 13.52 5.20 -7.87
N TRP A 305 13.49 5.76 -6.66
CA TRP A 305 13.87 5.06 -5.43
C TRP A 305 12.95 3.86 -5.17
N GLU A 306 11.62 4.05 -5.32
CA GLU A 306 10.61 3.01 -5.12
C GLU A 306 10.80 1.84 -6.10
N LEU A 307 11.23 2.09 -7.35
CA LEU A 307 11.57 1.02 -8.30
C LEU A 307 12.73 0.16 -7.80
N LYS A 308 13.82 0.81 -7.37
CA LYS A 308 14.99 0.09 -6.86
C LYS A 308 14.69 -0.65 -5.55
N PHE A 309 13.80 -0.10 -4.73
CA PHE A 309 13.32 -0.76 -3.53
C PHE A 309 12.58 -2.06 -3.86
N VAL A 310 11.77 -2.09 -4.94
CA VAL A 310 11.11 -3.32 -5.42
C VAL A 310 12.12 -4.40 -5.78
N ASP A 311 13.21 -4.05 -6.48
CA ASP A 311 14.25 -5.01 -6.86
C ASP A 311 14.95 -5.66 -5.66
N ILE A 312 15.01 -4.98 -4.50
CA ILE A 312 15.64 -5.53 -3.30
C ILE A 312 14.85 -6.73 -2.79
N PHE A 313 13.55 -6.58 -2.52
CA PHE A 313 12.79 -7.67 -1.92
C PHE A 313 12.50 -8.80 -2.91
N LEU A 314 12.44 -8.53 -4.22
CA LEU A 314 12.34 -9.56 -5.25
C LEU A 314 13.57 -10.50 -5.26
N ASN A 315 14.74 -9.99 -4.89
CA ASN A 315 16.00 -10.74 -4.89
C ASN A 315 16.50 -11.11 -3.48
N ALA A 316 15.71 -10.88 -2.43
CA ALA A 316 16.13 -11.09 -1.05
C ALA A 316 15.80 -12.49 -0.49
N SER A 317 15.02 -13.30 -1.22
CA SER A 317 14.64 -14.64 -0.75
C SER A 317 15.84 -15.59 -0.66
N THR A 318 15.86 -16.45 0.35
CA THR A 318 16.83 -17.53 0.57
C THR A 318 16.14 -18.89 0.53
N GLU A 319 16.90 -19.98 0.71
CA GLU A 319 16.32 -21.35 0.73
C GLU A 319 15.30 -21.56 1.86
N ASN A 320 15.47 -20.88 3.01
CA ASN A 320 14.63 -21.07 4.20
C ASN A 320 13.69 -19.89 4.49
N ILE A 321 13.89 -18.74 3.84
CA ILE A 321 13.16 -17.49 4.10
C ILE A 321 12.71 -16.87 2.79
N SER A 322 11.42 -16.67 2.62
CA SER A 322 10.86 -15.96 1.47
C SER A 322 10.64 -14.49 1.80
N ALA A 323 11.09 -13.60 0.91
CA ALA A 323 10.89 -12.17 1.04
C ALA A 323 9.74 -11.71 0.13
N PHE A 324 8.83 -10.93 0.70
CA PHE A 324 7.73 -10.26 0.01
C PHE A 324 7.79 -8.77 0.31
N GLY A 325 7.24 -7.94 -0.56
CA GLY A 325 7.19 -6.52 -0.29
C GLY A 325 6.13 -5.80 -1.10
N VAL A 326 5.81 -4.61 -0.62
CA VAL A 326 4.90 -3.67 -1.28
C VAL A 326 5.57 -2.32 -1.25
N SER A 327 5.69 -1.71 -2.42
CA SER A 327 5.98 -0.29 -2.54
C SER A 327 4.69 0.47 -2.84
N ALA A 328 4.61 1.74 -2.45
CA ALA A 328 3.43 2.57 -2.70
C ALA A 328 3.07 2.69 -4.20
N ARG A 329 4.05 2.56 -5.12
CA ARG A 329 3.82 2.45 -6.57
C ARG A 329 3.32 1.09 -7.06
N SER A 330 3.55 0.00 -6.32
CA SER A 330 3.40 -1.37 -6.82
C SER A 330 1.98 -1.66 -7.32
N PHE A 331 0.96 -1.12 -6.65
CA PHE A 331 -0.42 -1.32 -7.10
C PHE A 331 -0.67 -0.69 -8.47
N ASN A 332 -0.26 0.57 -8.65
CA ASN A 332 -0.43 1.28 -9.92
C ASN A 332 0.30 0.54 -11.05
N ASP A 333 1.55 0.10 -10.81
CA ASP A 333 2.33 -0.65 -11.80
C ASP A 333 1.65 -1.96 -12.24
N ILE A 334 1.03 -2.69 -11.31
CA ILE A 334 0.29 -3.93 -11.61
C ILE A 334 -0.96 -3.62 -12.44
N THR A 335 -1.76 -2.64 -12.02
CA THR A 335 -2.99 -2.28 -12.74
C THR A 335 -2.73 -1.72 -14.14
N GLN A 336 -1.66 -0.93 -14.32
CA GLN A 336 -1.26 -0.44 -15.63
C GLN A 336 -0.82 -1.57 -16.57
N LYS A 337 -0.08 -2.57 -16.06
CA LYS A 337 0.32 -3.75 -16.84
C LYS A 337 -0.87 -4.59 -17.33
N ILE A 338 -1.95 -4.67 -16.55
CA ILE A 338 -3.14 -5.47 -16.90
C ILE A 338 -3.98 -4.80 -18.00
N ASN A 339 -3.92 -3.47 -18.14
CA ASN A 339 -4.74 -2.69 -19.07
C ASN A 339 -4.17 -2.58 -20.51
N ILE A 340 -3.23 -3.45 -20.93
CA ILE A 340 -2.66 -3.49 -22.29
C ILE A 340 -3.34 -4.57 -23.16
N PHE A 341 -4.62 -4.89 -22.90
CA PHE A 341 -5.40 -5.83 -23.74
C PHE A 341 -6.58 -5.16 -24.43
#